data_AF-A0A0F8A074-F1
#
_entry.id   AF-A0A0F8A074-F1
#
_cell.length_a   1.000
_cell.length_b   1.000
_cell.length_c   1.000
_cell.angle_alpha   90.00
_cell.angle_beta   90.00
_cell.angle_gamma   90.00
#
_symmetry.space_group_name_H-M   'P 1'
#
loop_
_entity.id
_entity.type
_entity.pdbx_description
1 polymer ?
#
loop_
_entity_poly.entity_id
_entity_poly.type
_entity_poly.pdbx_seq_one_letter_code
_entity_poly.pdbx_strand_id
1 'polypeptide(L)'
;MRIFISEHRWKEELPTEEEAIMMLNQGDDSAIPVPAVFMFAAGMPVVVNHNTHQGLKLVNGASYTAVEVIIDKAYPGHRISAEITIHFGPPAGIILESATTRDLHFVGMPPGTILLTPMSVRIYRQRKRPWQRNEVSRKGLPCAAAFACTDYKVQGRTLERVALELRGTRTTKVDGMTVAAQCDPYSLYVQLSRCRTLDGIMLVSKVRERDLVGNQVPEEMTATQARLEVLSERTVEEASRWLDGGDRW
;
A
#
# COMPACT_ATOMS: atom_id res chain seq x y z
N MET A 1 -15.57 -15.02 -4.54
CA MET A 1 -14.35 -14.24 -4.78
C MET A 1 -14.07 -14.15 -6.27
N ARG A 2 -13.62 -12.99 -6.76
CA ARG A 2 -13.16 -12.80 -8.14
C ARG A 2 -11.68 -12.43 -8.13
N ILE A 3 -10.92 -12.90 -9.11
CA ILE A 3 -9.49 -12.58 -9.26
C ILE A 3 -9.31 -11.94 -10.63
N PHE A 4 -8.69 -10.77 -10.67
CA PHE A 4 -8.38 -10.04 -11.90
C PHE A 4 -6.88 -10.01 -12.07
N ILE A 5 -6.40 -10.51 -13.20
CA ILE A 5 -4.99 -10.38 -13.58
C ILE A 5 -4.89 -9.09 -14.39
N SER A 6 -4.07 -8.15 -13.94
CA SER A 6 -3.82 -6.91 -14.68
C SER A 6 -3.27 -7.23 -16.06
N GLU A 7 -3.60 -6.40 -17.04
CA GLU A 7 -3.12 -6.60 -18.40
C GLU A 7 -1.68 -6.09 -18.51
N HIS A 8 -0.78 -6.90 -19.04
CA HIS A 8 0.60 -6.52 -19.33
C HIS A 8 0.85 -6.54 -20.84
N ARG A 9 1.36 -5.42 -21.37
CA ARG A 9 1.72 -5.27 -22.79
C ARG A 9 3.18 -4.88 -22.94
N TRP A 10 3.95 -5.70 -23.65
CA TRP A 10 5.33 -5.43 -24.01
C TRP A 10 5.36 -4.73 -25.38
N LYS A 11 6.19 -3.69 -25.51
CA LYS A 11 6.20 -2.83 -26.71
C LYS A 11 7.00 -3.37 -27.87
N GLU A 12 8.11 -4.03 -27.59
CA GLU A 12 9.14 -4.34 -28.59
C GLU A 12 9.10 -5.82 -28.97
N GLU A 13 9.21 -6.70 -27.97
CA GLU A 13 9.25 -8.15 -28.16
C GLU A 13 8.32 -8.85 -27.16
N LEU A 14 7.93 -10.09 -27.50
CA LEU A 14 7.26 -10.95 -26.53
C LEU A 14 8.23 -11.24 -25.37
N PRO A 15 7.75 -11.21 -24.11
CA PRO A 15 8.61 -11.52 -22.97
C PRO A 15 9.05 -12.98 -23.02
N THR A 16 10.19 -13.28 -22.38
CA THR A 16 10.50 -14.66 -22.01
C THR A 16 9.51 -15.13 -20.94
N GLU A 17 9.36 -16.45 -20.77
CA GLU A 17 8.54 -17.02 -19.69
C GLU A 17 8.99 -16.52 -18.31
N GLU A 18 10.31 -16.45 -18.08
CA GLU A 18 10.88 -15.90 -16.85
C GLU A 18 10.49 -14.42 -16.65
N GLU A 19 10.60 -13.58 -17.69
CA GLU A 19 10.23 -12.17 -17.60
C GLU A 19 8.72 -12.00 -17.32
N ALA A 20 7.87 -12.79 -17.97
CA ALA A 20 6.42 -12.78 -17.75
C ALA A 20 6.06 -13.18 -16.31
N ILE A 21 6.64 -14.28 -15.80
CA ILE A 21 6.41 -14.75 -14.43
C ILE A 21 6.93 -13.74 -13.41
N MET A 22 8.13 -13.21 -13.60
CA MET A 22 8.70 -12.21 -12.70
C MET A 22 7.91 -10.91 -12.71
N MET A 23 7.41 -10.48 -13.87
CA MET A 23 6.56 -9.30 -13.97
C MET A 23 5.18 -9.50 -13.35
N LEU A 24 4.63 -10.72 -13.38
CA LEU A 24 3.40 -11.07 -12.67
C LEU A 24 3.62 -11.09 -11.14
N ASN A 25 4.78 -11.55 -10.69
CA ASN A 25 5.15 -11.54 -9.26
C ASN A 25 5.52 -10.14 -8.73
N GLN A 26 5.83 -9.20 -9.62
CA GLN A 26 6.06 -7.81 -9.25
C GLN A 26 4.73 -7.15 -8.86
N GLY A 27 4.49 -7.06 -7.55
CA GLY A 27 3.35 -6.35 -6.96
C GLY A 27 3.36 -4.84 -7.23
N ASP A 28 2.48 -4.14 -6.52
CA ASP A 28 2.42 -2.68 -6.54
C ASP A 28 3.46 -2.05 -5.60
N ASP A 29 3.93 -0.87 -5.96
CA ASP A 29 4.81 -0.02 -5.17
C ASP A 29 4.54 1.46 -5.47
N SER A 30 5.35 2.37 -4.92
CA SER A 30 5.19 3.82 -5.12
C SER A 30 5.34 4.26 -6.58
N ALA A 31 6.08 3.52 -7.40
CA ALA A 31 6.25 3.78 -8.83
C ALA A 31 5.24 3.01 -9.69
N ILE A 32 4.70 1.90 -9.18
CA ILE A 32 3.78 1.01 -9.88
C ILE A 32 2.52 0.85 -9.01
N PRO A 33 1.56 1.79 -9.05
CA PRO A 33 0.40 1.77 -8.15
C PRO A 33 -0.61 0.67 -8.48
N VAL A 34 -0.47 0.03 -9.64
CA VAL A 34 -1.34 -1.03 -10.15
C VAL A 34 -0.75 -2.39 -9.78
N PRO A 35 -1.41 -3.19 -8.92
CA PRO A 35 -0.97 -4.54 -8.61
C PRO A 35 -1.09 -5.44 -9.84
N ALA A 36 -0.24 -6.45 -9.93
CA ALA A 36 -0.30 -7.41 -11.03
C ALA A 36 -1.55 -8.32 -10.93
N VAL A 37 -2.00 -8.61 -9.71
CA VAL A 37 -3.21 -9.39 -9.43
C VAL A 37 -4.06 -8.65 -8.40
N PHE A 38 -5.35 -8.52 -8.68
CA PHE A 38 -6.33 -7.91 -7.77
C PHE A 38 -7.41 -8.93 -7.41
N MET A 39 -7.49 -9.30 -6.13
CA MET A 39 -8.53 -10.18 -5.60
C MET A 39 -9.67 -9.33 -5.06
N PHE A 40 -10.91 -9.68 -5.41
CA PHE A 40 -12.12 -8.99 -5.02
C PHE A 40 -13.09 -9.90 -4.26
N ALA A 41 -13.58 -9.40 -3.14
CA ALA A 41 -14.77 -9.83 -2.44
C ALA A 41 -15.60 -8.60 -2.06
N ALA A 42 -16.93 -8.68 -2.22
CA ALA A 42 -17.81 -7.59 -1.81
C ALA A 42 -17.69 -7.34 -0.30
N GLY A 43 -17.67 -6.07 0.10
CA GLY A 43 -17.46 -5.63 1.47
C GLY A 43 -16.00 -5.63 1.94
N MET A 44 -15.03 -6.04 1.10
CA MET A 44 -13.62 -6.06 1.52
C MET A 44 -13.07 -4.62 1.64
N PRO A 45 -12.17 -4.36 2.61
CA PRO A 45 -11.48 -3.08 2.68
C PRO A 45 -10.49 -2.96 1.50
N VAL A 46 -10.38 -1.76 0.94
CA VAL A 46 -9.49 -1.41 -0.17
C VAL A 46 -8.75 -0.12 0.15
N VAL A 47 -7.48 -0.04 -0.24
CA VAL A 47 -6.70 1.20 -0.22
C VAL A 47 -6.41 1.63 -1.65
N VAL A 48 -6.68 2.88 -1.95
CA VAL A 48 -6.33 3.50 -3.23
C VAL A 48 -4.84 3.82 -3.24
N ASN A 49 -4.14 3.47 -4.31
CA ASN A 49 -2.68 3.60 -4.44
C ASN A 49 -2.25 4.81 -5.30
N HIS A 50 -3.20 5.53 -5.90
CA HIS A 50 -2.90 6.65 -6.79
C HIS A 50 -3.94 7.76 -6.65
N ASN A 51 -3.48 9.00 -6.75
CA ASN A 51 -4.39 10.15 -6.81
C ASN A 51 -5.07 10.17 -8.18
N THR A 52 -6.36 9.86 -8.24
CA THR A 52 -7.14 9.87 -9.48
C THR A 52 -8.03 11.10 -9.55
N HIS A 53 -8.91 11.27 -8.56
CA HIS A 53 -9.85 12.38 -8.48
C HIS A 53 -9.87 12.98 -7.08
N GLN A 54 -8.88 13.84 -6.80
CA GLN A 54 -8.68 14.40 -5.46
C GLN A 54 -9.90 15.22 -4.96
N GLY A 55 -10.56 15.95 -5.86
CA GLY A 55 -11.80 16.68 -5.56
C GLY A 55 -12.94 15.77 -5.10
N LEU A 56 -12.93 14.50 -5.53
CA LEU A 56 -13.88 13.46 -5.14
C LEU A 56 -13.33 12.52 -4.05
N LYS A 57 -12.24 12.92 -3.38
CA LYS A 57 -11.58 12.19 -2.29
C LYS A 57 -10.91 10.86 -2.68
N LEU A 58 -10.85 10.50 -3.96
CA LEU A 58 -10.03 9.37 -4.45
C LEU A 58 -8.54 9.75 -4.47
N VAL A 59 -7.90 9.55 -3.32
CA VAL A 59 -6.50 9.91 -3.07
C VAL A 59 -5.70 8.69 -2.61
N ASN A 60 -4.39 8.72 -2.87
CA ASN A 60 -3.45 7.69 -2.44
C ASN A 60 -3.47 7.53 -0.90
N GLY A 61 -3.55 6.29 -0.43
CA GLY A 61 -3.64 5.91 0.97
C GLY A 61 -5.06 5.93 1.54
N ALA A 62 -6.04 6.52 0.86
CA ALA A 62 -7.42 6.55 1.33
C ALA A 62 -8.03 5.14 1.31
N SER A 63 -8.80 4.85 2.36
CA SER A 63 -9.45 3.54 2.55
C SER A 63 -10.93 3.59 2.25
N TYR A 64 -11.41 2.52 1.65
CA TYR A 64 -12.77 2.34 1.19
C TYR A 64 -13.24 0.93 1.48
N THR A 65 -14.56 0.74 1.47
CA THR A 65 -15.18 -0.58 1.34
C THR A 65 -15.50 -0.80 -0.13
N ALA A 66 -15.09 -1.95 -0.68
CA ALA A 66 -15.41 -2.31 -2.05
C ALA A 66 -16.83 -2.91 -2.13
N VAL A 67 -17.74 -2.21 -2.80
CA VAL A 67 -19.14 -2.61 -2.91
C VAL A 67 -19.32 -3.62 -4.03
N GLU A 68 -18.86 -3.28 -5.23
CA GLU A 68 -19.07 -4.06 -6.45
C GLU A 68 -17.94 -3.85 -7.47
N VAL A 69 -17.73 -4.82 -8.35
CA VAL A 69 -16.86 -4.69 -9.52
C VAL A 69 -17.68 -4.72 -10.80
N ILE A 70 -17.39 -3.78 -11.70
CA ILE A 70 -17.95 -3.75 -13.04
C ILE A 70 -17.08 -4.62 -13.94
N ILE A 71 -17.62 -5.72 -14.43
CA ILE A 71 -16.88 -6.66 -15.29
C ILE A 71 -16.68 -6.04 -16.67
N ASP A 72 -15.45 -6.05 -17.16
CA ASP A 72 -15.16 -5.75 -18.56
C ASP A 72 -15.49 -6.98 -19.42
N LYS A 73 -16.40 -6.82 -20.38
CA LYS A 73 -16.82 -7.90 -21.28
C LYS A 73 -15.69 -8.38 -22.19
N ALA A 74 -14.64 -7.58 -22.40
CA ALA A 74 -13.44 -7.99 -23.12
C ALA A 74 -12.63 -9.07 -22.38
N TYR A 75 -12.82 -9.19 -21.06
CA TYR A 75 -12.11 -10.14 -20.20
C TYR A 75 -13.12 -11.02 -19.44
N PRO A 76 -13.75 -11.99 -20.12
CA PRO A 76 -14.76 -12.86 -19.51
C PRO A 76 -14.18 -13.64 -18.32
N GLY A 77 -15.06 -14.00 -17.38
CA GLY A 77 -14.68 -14.75 -16.20
C GLY A 77 -14.60 -16.26 -16.46
N HIS A 78 -13.53 -16.88 -15.99
CA HIS A 78 -13.31 -18.32 -16.01
C HIS A 78 -13.52 -18.88 -14.61
N ARG A 79 -14.56 -19.70 -14.44
CA ARG A 79 -14.89 -20.29 -13.14
C ARG A 79 -13.93 -21.44 -12.83
N ILE A 80 -13.23 -21.35 -11.71
CA ILE A 80 -12.29 -22.39 -11.24
C ILE A 80 -12.94 -23.28 -10.19
N SER A 81 -13.84 -22.73 -9.37
CA SER A 81 -14.60 -23.47 -8.34
C SER A 81 -16.00 -22.90 -8.16
N ALA A 82 -16.76 -23.44 -7.21
CA ALA A 82 -18.06 -22.88 -6.85
C ALA A 82 -17.99 -21.40 -6.43
N GLU A 83 -16.85 -20.95 -5.91
CA GLU A 83 -16.72 -19.63 -5.27
C GLU A 83 -15.68 -18.73 -5.93
N ILE A 84 -14.87 -19.25 -6.86
CA ILE A 84 -13.73 -18.54 -7.46
C ILE A 84 -13.91 -18.40 -8.96
N THR A 85 -13.81 -17.16 -9.44
CA THR A 85 -13.77 -16.81 -10.88
C THR A 85 -12.52 -15.98 -11.16
N ILE A 86 -11.78 -16.33 -12.21
CA ILE A 86 -10.58 -15.61 -12.66
C ILE A 86 -10.88 -14.87 -13.95
N HIS A 87 -10.41 -13.63 -14.06
CA HIS A 87 -10.46 -12.80 -15.26
C HIS A 87 -9.03 -12.51 -15.74
N PHE A 88 -8.74 -12.79 -17.01
CA PHE A 88 -7.44 -12.51 -17.64
C PHE A 88 -7.37 -11.10 -18.20
N GLY A 89 -7.64 -10.14 -17.32
CA GLY A 89 -7.62 -8.71 -17.59
C GLY A 89 -8.27 -7.94 -16.45
N PRO A 90 -8.12 -6.61 -16.42
CA PRO A 90 -8.70 -5.79 -15.38
C PRO A 90 -10.23 -5.69 -15.51
N PRO A 91 -10.95 -5.41 -14.42
CA PRO A 91 -12.37 -5.04 -14.50
C PRO A 91 -12.51 -3.69 -15.22
N ALA A 92 -13.73 -3.33 -15.63
CA ALA A 92 -14.02 -2.00 -16.16
C ALA A 92 -13.96 -0.93 -15.07
N GLY A 93 -14.22 -1.30 -13.82
CA GLY A 93 -14.10 -0.44 -12.64
C GLY A 93 -14.51 -1.13 -11.35
N ILE A 94 -14.34 -0.44 -10.23
CA ILE A 94 -14.77 -0.88 -8.90
C ILE A 94 -15.54 0.25 -8.23
N ILE A 95 -16.68 -0.09 -7.63
CA ILE A 95 -17.52 0.82 -6.85
C ILE A 95 -17.04 0.77 -5.40
N LEU A 96 -16.73 1.94 -4.86
CA LEU A 96 -16.17 2.13 -3.54
C LEU A 96 -17.08 3.02 -2.70
N GLU A 97 -17.14 2.75 -1.40
CA GLU A 97 -17.85 3.59 -0.43
C GLU A 97 -16.98 3.91 0.79
N SER A 98 -17.24 5.04 1.42
CA SER A 98 -16.58 5.49 2.64
C SER A 98 -17.38 6.61 3.30
N ALA A 99 -17.05 6.94 4.57
CA ALA A 99 -17.65 8.09 5.24
C ALA A 99 -17.44 9.41 4.46
N THR A 100 -16.33 9.55 3.73
CA THR A 100 -16.00 10.77 2.96
C THR A 100 -16.73 10.86 1.63
N THR A 101 -17.39 9.79 1.19
CA THR A 101 -18.15 9.74 -0.07
C THR A 101 -19.66 9.74 0.17
N ARG A 102 -20.12 9.75 1.43
CA ARG A 102 -21.53 9.67 1.83
C ARG A 102 -22.44 10.69 1.14
N ASP A 103 -21.94 11.90 0.90
CA ASP A 103 -22.73 12.99 0.30
C ASP A 103 -22.70 12.97 -1.24
N LEU A 104 -21.95 12.05 -1.85
CA LEU A 104 -21.88 11.92 -3.31
C LEU A 104 -23.09 11.19 -3.86
N HIS A 105 -23.67 11.75 -4.93
CA HIS A 105 -24.85 11.22 -5.60
C HIS A 105 -24.65 11.31 -7.11
N PHE A 106 -24.27 10.19 -7.73
CA PHE A 106 -24.10 10.10 -9.18
C PHE A 106 -25.28 9.34 -9.81
N VAL A 107 -25.75 9.83 -10.96
CA VAL A 107 -26.84 9.18 -11.71
C VAL A 107 -26.39 7.77 -12.13
N GLY A 108 -27.19 6.76 -11.81
CA GLY A 108 -26.91 5.37 -12.14
C GLY A 108 -25.94 4.65 -11.19
N MET A 109 -25.57 5.27 -10.07
CA MET A 109 -24.76 4.63 -9.02
C MET A 109 -25.50 4.66 -7.68
N PRO A 110 -25.23 3.70 -6.77
CA PRO A 110 -25.75 3.79 -5.40
C PRO A 110 -25.29 5.09 -4.72
N PRO A 111 -26.16 5.76 -3.93
CA PRO A 111 -25.78 6.93 -3.14
C PRO A 111 -24.60 6.63 -2.21
N GLY A 112 -23.75 7.62 -1.98
CA GLY A 112 -22.60 7.48 -1.09
C GLY A 112 -21.43 6.70 -1.69
N THR A 113 -21.47 6.36 -2.99
CA THR A 113 -20.44 5.57 -3.66
C THR A 113 -19.69 6.36 -4.73
N ILE A 114 -18.52 5.86 -5.12
CA ILE A 114 -17.68 6.41 -6.16
C ILE A 114 -17.06 5.31 -7.03
N LEU A 115 -16.85 5.61 -8.31
CA LEU A 115 -16.22 4.69 -9.25
C LEU A 115 -14.71 4.93 -9.31
N LEU A 116 -13.93 3.87 -9.14
CA LEU A 116 -12.51 3.84 -9.48
C LEU A 116 -12.31 2.99 -10.73
N THR A 117 -11.77 3.60 -11.78
CA THR A 117 -11.48 2.93 -13.04
C THR A 117 -10.02 2.47 -13.12
N PRO A 118 -9.71 1.45 -13.94
CA PRO A 118 -8.33 1.07 -14.23
C PRO A 118 -7.52 2.23 -14.81
N MET A 119 -6.21 2.21 -14.55
CA MET A 119 -5.23 3.07 -15.21
C MET A 119 -4.12 2.22 -15.83
N SER A 120 -3.39 2.82 -16.78
CA SER A 120 -2.19 2.22 -17.35
C SER A 120 -0.94 2.90 -16.78
N VAL A 121 0.02 2.11 -16.32
CA VAL A 121 1.35 2.57 -15.88
C VAL A 121 2.42 1.94 -16.76
N ARG A 122 3.51 2.65 -16.97
CA ARG A 122 4.68 2.15 -17.68
C ARG A 122 5.74 1.72 -16.68
N ILE A 123 6.19 0.48 -16.80
CA ILE A 123 7.24 -0.09 -15.95
C ILE A 123 8.51 -0.12 -16.80
N TYR A 124 9.34 0.90 -16.56
CA TYR A 124 10.63 1.04 -17.22
C TYR A 124 11.59 -0.05 -16.79
N ARG A 125 12.53 -0.37 -17.67
CA ARG A 125 13.64 -1.27 -17.34
C ARG A 125 14.46 -0.69 -16.20
N GLN A 126 14.81 -1.53 -15.23
CA GLN A 126 15.62 -1.11 -14.08
C GLN A 126 16.87 -1.97 -13.97
N ARG A 127 18.03 -1.36 -13.68
CA ARG A 127 19.30 -2.08 -13.48
C ARG A 127 19.19 -3.16 -12.39
N LYS A 128 18.39 -2.92 -11.35
CA LYS A 128 18.14 -3.87 -10.25
C LYS A 128 17.25 -5.07 -10.63
N ARG A 129 16.68 -5.08 -11.84
CA ARG A 129 15.83 -6.16 -12.38
C ARG A 129 16.51 -6.70 -13.66
N PRO A 130 17.61 -7.45 -13.54
CA PRO A 130 18.34 -7.95 -14.71
C PRO A 130 17.48 -8.89 -15.58
N TRP A 131 16.48 -9.54 -14.98
CA TRP A 131 15.46 -10.35 -15.66
C TRP A 131 14.49 -9.54 -16.53
N GLN A 132 14.37 -8.22 -16.31
CA GLN A 132 13.53 -7.34 -17.12
C GLN A 132 14.33 -6.88 -18.34
N ARG A 133 13.98 -7.44 -19.50
CA ARG A 133 14.61 -7.10 -20.78
C ARG A 133 13.92 -5.91 -21.44
N ASN A 134 12.60 -5.88 -21.32
CA ASN A 134 11.74 -4.99 -22.08
C ASN A 134 10.93 -4.05 -21.17
N GLU A 135 10.53 -2.91 -21.71
CA GLU A 135 9.51 -2.09 -21.06
C GLU A 135 8.14 -2.75 -21.18
N VAL A 136 7.36 -2.67 -20.10
CA VAL A 136 6.00 -3.18 -20.07
C VAL A 136 5.03 -2.09 -19.65
N SER A 137 3.87 -2.05 -20.28
CA SER A 137 2.72 -1.29 -19.78
C SER A 137 1.82 -2.24 -18.99
N ARG A 138 1.44 -1.84 -17.78
CA ARG A 138 0.49 -2.57 -16.93
C ARG A 138 -0.79 -1.76 -16.81
N LYS A 139 -1.93 -2.37 -17.14
CA LYS A 139 -3.27 -1.78 -16.98
C LYS A 139 -4.07 -2.53 -15.92
N GLY A 140 -4.60 -1.80 -14.96
CA GLY A 140 -5.39 -2.36 -13.86
C GLY A 140 -5.86 -1.33 -12.85
N LEU A 141 -6.58 -1.79 -11.82
CA LEU A 141 -7.09 -0.90 -10.77
C LEU A 141 -5.94 -0.36 -9.92
N PRO A 142 -5.83 0.96 -9.70
CA PRO A 142 -4.79 1.53 -8.84
C PRO A 142 -5.19 1.46 -7.36
N CYS A 143 -5.49 0.25 -6.89
CA CYS A 143 -5.84 -0.02 -5.51
C CYS A 143 -5.45 -1.45 -5.12
N ALA A 144 -5.21 -1.67 -3.84
CA ALA A 144 -4.93 -2.98 -3.28
C ALA A 144 -5.99 -3.34 -2.23
N ALA A 145 -6.25 -4.63 -2.08
CA ALA A 145 -7.04 -5.11 -0.96
C ALA A 145 -6.30 -4.78 0.36
N ALA A 146 -7.03 -4.29 1.35
CA ALA A 146 -6.49 -3.75 2.59
C ALA A 146 -6.68 -4.68 3.79
N PHE A 147 -6.87 -5.98 3.55
CA PHE A 147 -6.88 -7.01 4.61
C PHE A 147 -5.48 -7.27 5.20
N ALA A 148 -4.44 -7.05 4.39
CA ALA A 148 -3.04 -7.12 4.81
C ALA A 148 -2.29 -5.99 4.11
N CYS A 149 -1.63 -5.14 4.88
CA CYS A 149 -0.87 -4.00 4.37
C CYS A 149 0.53 -4.05 4.94
N THR A 150 1.51 -3.58 4.16
CA THR A 150 2.82 -3.27 4.73
C THR A 150 2.71 -2.06 5.65
N ASP A 151 3.59 -2.00 6.63
CA ASP A 151 3.80 -0.87 7.52
C ASP A 151 3.95 0.46 6.76
N TYR A 152 4.67 0.46 5.63
CA TYR A 152 4.77 1.62 4.74
C TYR A 152 3.41 2.14 4.25
N LYS A 153 2.45 1.26 3.94
CA LYS A 153 1.12 1.63 3.44
C LYS A 153 0.17 2.08 4.55
N VAL A 154 0.43 1.73 5.80
CA VAL A 154 -0.38 2.13 6.95
C VAL A 154 0.23 3.28 7.74
N GLN A 155 1.44 3.73 7.40
CA GLN A 155 2.07 4.87 8.04
C GLN A 155 1.15 6.12 7.98
N GLY A 156 1.04 6.82 9.09
CA GLY A 156 0.13 7.97 9.24
C GLY A 156 -1.33 7.62 9.53
N ARG A 157 -1.72 6.34 9.51
CA ARG A 157 -3.08 5.91 9.84
C ARG A 157 -3.25 5.48 11.29
N THR A 158 -4.45 5.66 11.82
CA THR A 158 -4.89 5.06 13.08
C THR A 158 -5.96 4.02 12.78
N LEU A 159 -5.80 2.83 13.35
CA LEU A 159 -6.64 1.66 13.18
C LEU A 159 -7.20 1.25 14.54
N GLU A 160 -8.43 0.73 14.57
CA GLU A 160 -9.06 0.29 15.82
C GLU A 160 -8.56 -1.09 16.26
N ARG A 161 -8.30 -1.97 15.29
CA ARG A 161 -7.79 -3.32 15.51
C ARG A 161 -6.80 -3.68 14.41
N VAL A 162 -5.74 -4.37 14.77
CA VAL A 162 -4.67 -4.79 13.85
C VAL A 162 -4.17 -6.19 14.21
N ALA A 163 -3.83 -6.98 13.20
CA ALA A 163 -3.04 -8.19 13.35
C ALA A 163 -1.64 -7.90 12.79
N LEU A 164 -0.61 -8.00 13.62
CA LEU A 164 0.77 -7.61 13.28
C LEU A 164 1.67 -8.84 13.13
N GLU A 165 2.53 -8.80 12.12
CA GLU A 165 3.65 -9.74 11.94
C GLU A 165 4.95 -8.95 12.12
N LEU A 166 5.53 -9.03 13.32
CA LEU A 166 6.70 -8.24 13.72
C LEU A 166 8.00 -8.91 13.26
N ARG A 167 8.12 -9.16 11.96
CA ARG A 167 9.30 -9.77 11.32
C ARG A 167 9.75 -8.95 10.12
N GLY A 168 11.04 -9.03 9.81
CA GLY A 168 11.61 -8.37 8.64
C GLY A 168 11.07 -8.95 7.33
N THR A 169 11.03 -8.11 6.30
CA THR A 169 10.51 -8.43 4.96
C THR A 169 11.41 -9.37 4.14
N ARG A 170 12.65 -9.56 4.56
CA ARG A 170 13.62 -10.46 3.92
C ARG A 170 13.69 -11.80 4.64
N THR A 171 14.07 -12.85 3.94
CA THR A 171 14.40 -14.16 4.52
C THR A 171 15.89 -14.42 4.44
N THR A 172 16.47 -14.96 5.50
CA THR A 172 17.86 -15.40 5.56
C THR A 172 17.93 -16.89 5.87
N LYS A 173 19.00 -17.57 5.43
CA LYS A 173 19.25 -18.95 5.83
C LYS A 173 20.10 -18.95 7.10
N VAL A 174 19.60 -19.57 8.16
CA VAL A 174 20.31 -19.82 9.42
C VAL A 174 20.26 -21.31 9.66
N ASP A 175 21.43 -21.96 9.76
CA ASP A 175 21.55 -23.42 9.95
C ASP A 175 20.76 -24.25 8.92
N GLY A 176 20.73 -23.80 7.67
CA GLY A 176 19.98 -24.43 6.58
C GLY A 176 18.47 -24.16 6.58
N MET A 177 17.92 -23.56 7.64
CA MET A 177 16.51 -23.16 7.71
C MET A 177 16.30 -21.74 7.18
N THR A 178 15.20 -21.53 6.45
CA THR A 178 14.80 -20.20 5.98
C THR A 178 14.06 -19.49 7.10
N VAL A 179 14.62 -18.39 7.60
CA VAL A 179 14.08 -17.62 8.72
C VAL A 179 13.89 -16.16 8.28
N ALA A 180 12.78 -15.52 8.68
CA ALA A 180 12.59 -14.09 8.43
C ALA A 180 13.68 -13.26 9.14
N ALA A 181 14.14 -12.19 8.49
CA ALA A 181 15.09 -11.23 9.03
C ALA A 181 14.52 -10.53 10.28
N GLN A 182 15.39 -9.81 10.98
CA GLN A 182 14.99 -8.97 12.10
C GLN A 182 14.05 -7.86 11.63
N CYS A 183 13.00 -7.57 12.41
CA CYS A 183 12.18 -6.39 12.21
C CYS A 183 13.00 -5.15 12.55
N ASP A 184 13.16 -4.19 11.64
CA ASP A 184 13.90 -2.96 11.95
C ASP A 184 13.11 -2.07 12.94
N PRO A 185 13.78 -1.22 13.73
CA PRO A 185 13.14 -0.48 14.82
C PRO A 185 12.08 0.52 14.31
N TYR A 186 12.21 1.02 13.08
CA TYR A 186 11.23 1.94 12.49
C TYR A 186 9.96 1.20 12.08
N SER A 187 10.10 0.07 11.40
CA SER A 187 8.96 -0.80 11.05
C SER A 187 8.22 -1.26 12.31
N LEU A 188 8.95 -1.63 13.36
CA LEU A 188 8.38 -1.99 14.66
C LEU A 188 7.56 -0.83 15.25
N TYR A 189 8.14 0.38 15.31
CA TYR A 189 7.46 1.57 15.79
C TYR A 189 6.22 1.91 14.96
N VAL A 190 6.32 1.92 13.63
CA VAL A 190 5.21 2.23 12.73
C VAL A 190 4.07 1.25 12.96
N GLN A 191 4.33 -0.05 12.97
CA GLN A 191 3.30 -1.09 13.14
C GLN A 191 2.58 -0.98 14.49
N LEU A 192 3.33 -0.89 15.60
CA LEU A 192 2.76 -0.82 16.94
C LEU A 192 1.96 0.48 17.16
N SER A 193 2.42 1.60 16.59
CA SER A 193 1.76 2.90 16.71
C SER A 193 0.51 3.07 15.83
N ARG A 194 0.14 2.06 15.02
CA ARG A 194 -1.10 2.14 14.21
C ARG A 194 -2.35 1.92 15.05
N CYS A 195 -2.27 1.26 16.20
CA CYS A 195 -3.42 1.01 17.06
C CYS A 195 -3.40 1.94 18.29
N ARG A 196 -4.58 2.42 18.72
CA ARG A 196 -4.68 3.30 19.90
C ARG A 196 -4.49 2.56 21.23
N THR A 197 -4.78 1.27 21.26
CA THR A 197 -4.75 0.45 22.48
C THR A 197 -4.05 -0.87 22.21
N LEU A 198 -3.42 -1.43 23.25
CA LEU A 198 -2.82 -2.76 23.18
C LEU A 198 -3.87 -3.85 22.96
N ASP A 199 -5.08 -3.70 23.51
CA ASP A 199 -6.20 -4.64 23.31
C ASP A 199 -6.66 -4.73 21.85
N GLY A 200 -6.42 -3.68 21.05
CA GLY A 200 -6.68 -3.70 19.62
C GLY A 200 -5.57 -4.39 18.81
N ILE A 201 -4.45 -4.78 19.44
CA ILE A 201 -3.33 -5.43 18.76
C ILE A 201 -3.38 -6.94 18.98
N MET A 202 -3.43 -7.68 17.88
CA MET A 202 -3.17 -9.12 17.83
C MET A 202 -1.81 -9.36 17.17
N LEU A 203 -1.05 -10.32 17.70
CA LEU A 203 0.19 -10.78 17.07
C LEU A 203 -0.09 -12.06 16.28
N VAL A 204 0.25 -12.07 14.99
CA VAL A 204 0.06 -13.23 14.10
C VAL A 204 0.99 -14.38 14.52
N SER A 205 2.19 -14.04 14.97
CA SER A 205 3.22 -14.96 15.42
C SER A 205 3.76 -14.54 16.78
N LYS A 206 4.30 -15.49 17.55
CA LYS A 206 5.07 -15.18 18.76
C LYS A 206 6.25 -14.27 18.41
N VAL A 207 6.38 -13.16 19.14
CA VAL A 207 7.50 -12.21 19.00
C VAL A 207 8.81 -12.91 19.38
N ARG A 208 9.85 -12.70 18.56
CA ARG A 208 11.20 -13.21 18.87
C ARG A 208 11.94 -12.13 19.64
N GLU A 209 12.77 -12.56 20.60
CA GLU A 209 13.54 -11.64 21.44
C GLU A 209 14.33 -10.63 20.60
N ARG A 210 15.03 -11.09 19.55
CA ARG A 210 15.79 -10.23 18.64
C ARG A 210 14.99 -9.15 17.91
N ASP A 211 13.68 -9.32 17.72
CA ASP A 211 12.86 -8.32 17.02
C ASP A 211 12.42 -7.17 17.94
N LEU A 212 12.56 -7.34 19.26
CA LEU A 212 12.00 -6.41 20.25
C LEU A 212 13.05 -5.96 21.26
N VAL A 213 13.76 -6.90 21.88
CA VAL A 213 14.78 -6.65 22.90
C VAL A 213 16.08 -6.21 22.24
N GLY A 214 16.61 -5.06 22.65
CA GLY A 214 17.82 -4.48 22.08
C GLY A 214 17.64 -3.95 20.65
N ASN A 215 16.40 -3.92 20.12
CA ASN A 215 16.10 -3.33 18.82
C ASN A 215 16.07 -1.80 18.92
N GLN A 216 17.24 -1.19 18.82
CA GLN A 216 17.43 0.24 19.03
C GLN A 216 17.58 0.99 17.71
N VAL A 217 17.12 2.24 17.72
CA VAL A 217 17.37 3.20 16.64
C VAL A 217 18.89 3.37 16.49
N PRO A 218 19.44 3.35 15.26
CA PRO A 218 20.85 3.62 15.00
C PRO A 218 21.34 4.91 15.65
N GLU A 219 22.54 4.87 16.23
CA GLU A 219 23.14 5.99 16.98
C GLU A 219 23.19 7.30 16.17
N GLU A 220 23.50 7.23 14.87
CA GLU A 220 23.51 8.36 13.96
C GLU A 220 22.16 9.10 13.92
N MET A 221 21.05 8.36 13.96
CA MET A 221 19.71 8.91 13.93
C MET A 221 19.32 9.52 15.27
N THR A 222 19.72 8.88 16.38
CA THR A 222 19.57 9.43 17.72
C THR A 222 20.33 10.75 17.88
N ALA A 223 21.59 10.81 17.43
CA ALA A 223 22.39 12.02 17.43
C ALA A 223 21.77 13.13 16.57
N THR A 224 21.22 12.75 15.40
CA THR A 224 20.52 13.69 14.51
C THR A 224 19.25 14.25 15.16
N GLN A 225 18.44 13.42 15.81
CA GLN A 225 17.23 13.85 16.51
C GLN A 225 17.57 14.83 17.64
N ALA A 226 18.57 14.52 18.48
CA ALA A 226 19.01 15.42 19.56
C ALA A 226 19.48 16.78 19.01
N ARG A 227 20.20 16.78 17.89
CA ARG A 227 20.60 18.02 17.22
C ARG A 227 19.39 18.82 16.70
N LEU A 228 18.40 18.15 16.12
CA LEU A 228 17.17 18.80 15.64
C LEU A 228 16.37 19.43 16.78
N GLU A 229 16.35 18.79 17.94
CA GLU A 229 15.67 19.28 19.15
C GLU A 229 16.28 20.59 19.63
N VAL A 230 17.62 20.66 19.75
CA VAL A 230 18.36 21.89 20.07
C VAL A 230 18.10 23.00 19.04
N LEU A 231 18.07 22.66 17.75
CA LEU A 231 17.77 23.64 16.70
C LEU A 231 16.31 24.15 16.78
N SER A 232 15.37 23.28 17.12
CA SER A 232 13.96 23.62 17.32
C SER A 232 13.80 24.59 18.49
N GLU A 233 14.41 24.31 19.64
CA GLU A 233 14.40 25.18 20.81
C GLU A 233 14.94 26.57 20.49
N ARG A 234 16.11 26.65 19.83
CA ARG A 234 16.68 27.92 19.37
C ARG A 234 15.76 28.68 18.44
N THR A 235 15.10 27.99 17.51
CA THR A 235 14.16 28.60 16.56
C THR A 235 12.95 29.19 17.29
N VAL A 236 12.42 28.48 18.29
CA VAL A 236 11.29 28.95 19.12
C VAL A 236 11.69 30.15 19.98
N GLU A 237 12.88 30.14 20.58
CA GLU A 237 13.41 31.27 21.35
C GLU A 237 13.59 32.52 20.49
N GLU A 238 14.20 32.37 19.32
CA GLU A 238 14.40 33.48 18.38
C GLU A 238 13.04 34.03 17.92
N ALA A 239 12.10 33.18 17.50
CA ALA A 239 10.76 33.62 17.11
C ALA A 239 10.01 34.35 18.23
N SER A 240 10.11 33.86 19.47
CA SER A 240 9.49 34.51 20.63
C SER A 240 10.05 35.92 20.86
N ARG A 241 11.38 36.08 20.76
CA ARG A 241 12.04 37.40 20.88
C ARG A 241 11.59 38.39 19.81
N TRP A 242 11.32 37.92 18.59
CA TRP A 242 10.80 38.77 17.51
C TRP A 242 9.36 39.22 17.77
N LEU A 243 8.52 38.33 18.30
CA LEU A 243 7.13 38.65 18.66
C LEU A 243 7.05 39.57 19.87
N ASP A 244 7.90 39.37 20.87
CA ASP A 244 7.97 40.21 22.07
C ASP A 244 8.64 41.58 21.79
N GLY A 245 9.44 41.68 20.72
CA GLY A 245 10.07 42.92 20.26
C GLY A 245 9.24 43.73 19.27
N GLY A 246 8.06 43.23 18.87
CA GLY A 246 7.18 43.80 17.85
C GLY A 246 6.21 44.87 18.36
N ASP A 247 6.70 45.84 19.12
CA ASP A 247 6.00 47.11 19.36
C ASP A 247 7.06 48.22 19.51
N ARG A 248 7.45 48.80 18.37
CA ARG A 248 8.05 50.14 18.23
C ARG A 248 8.26 50.47 16.75
N TRP A 249 7.18 50.85 16.09
CA TRP A 249 7.19 51.89 15.05
C TRP A 249 6.04 52.83 15.33
#